data_AF-A0A7C8NXT1-F1
#
_entry.id   AF-A0A7C8NXT1-F1
#
_cell.length_a   1.000
_cell.length_b   1.000
_cell.length_c   1.000
_cell.angle_alpha   90.00
_cell.angle_beta   90.00
_cell.angle_gamma   90.00
#
_symmetry.space_group_name_H-M   'P 1'
#
loop_
_entity.id
_entity.type
_entity.pdbx_description
1 polymer ?
#
loop_
_entity_poly.entity_id
_entity_poly.type
_entity_poly.pdbx_seq_one_letter_code
_entity_poly.pdbx_strand_id
1 'polypeptide(L)'
;MSDPNWSRGHYYSSIPPHIGMKLAREIATVTYRSGPEWEQRFGRLRADSTKPPALCPDFKIETYLDHAGEKWCLEYDANSLLYISKAMDLFDLSEGVQKDARVRRETYALRRGGDVDEGGQYHKVLVIGVASDILFPAWQQREIVDALKEGGNENITHVELGEDVSLFGHDTFLLDTVNVGGVVGEFLKE
;
A
#
# COMPACT_ATOMS: atom_id res chain seq x y z
N MET A 1 20.42 -6.82 -5.42
CA MET A 1 20.41 -6.82 -3.95
C MET A 1 21.71 -6.21 -3.47
N SER A 2 21.64 -5.04 -2.85
CA SER A 2 22.80 -4.17 -2.59
C SER A 2 23.38 -4.33 -1.17
N ASP A 3 22.61 -4.88 -0.23
CA ASP A 3 23.09 -5.16 1.13
C ASP A 3 23.95 -6.44 1.14
N PRO A 4 25.23 -6.37 1.55
CA PRO A 4 26.13 -7.52 1.56
C PRO A 4 25.70 -8.61 2.55
N ASN A 5 24.97 -8.26 3.62
CA ASN A 5 24.56 -9.20 4.65
C ASN A 5 23.37 -10.07 4.22
N TRP A 6 22.67 -9.73 3.12
CA TRP A 6 21.52 -10.51 2.66
C TRP A 6 21.89 -11.95 2.29
N SER A 7 23.14 -12.22 1.89
CA SER A 7 23.63 -13.60 1.71
C SER A 7 22.72 -14.50 0.85
N ARG A 8 22.16 -13.94 -0.23
CA ARG A 8 21.18 -14.62 -1.10
C ARG A 8 19.94 -15.17 -0.39
N GLY A 9 19.54 -14.53 0.72
CA GLY A 9 18.40 -14.94 1.54
C GLY A 9 18.77 -15.90 2.68
N HIS A 10 20.04 -16.29 2.81
CA HIS A 10 20.53 -17.20 3.84
C HIS A 10 21.17 -16.48 5.03
N TYR A 11 20.59 -15.36 5.49
CA TYR A 11 21.15 -14.52 6.55
C TYR A 11 20.71 -14.88 7.98
N TYR A 12 19.80 -15.85 8.15
CA TYR A 12 19.19 -16.15 9.46
C TYR A 12 20.16 -16.64 10.53
N SER A 13 21.34 -17.14 10.14
CA SER A 13 22.41 -17.55 11.05
C SER A 13 23.53 -16.49 11.19
N SER A 14 23.35 -15.32 10.59
CA SER A 14 24.35 -14.25 10.51
C SER A 14 23.72 -12.89 10.79
N ILE A 15 24.48 -11.82 10.53
CA ILE A 15 23.98 -10.45 10.61
C ILE A 15 22.88 -10.28 9.54
N PRO A 16 21.69 -9.77 9.88
CA PRO A 16 20.63 -9.51 8.91
C PRO A 16 20.97 -8.30 8.00
N PRO A 17 20.34 -8.18 6.82
CA PRO A 17 20.55 -7.07 5.87
C PRO A 17 19.86 -5.77 6.31
N HIS A 18 20.28 -5.26 7.47
CA HIS A 18 19.67 -4.11 8.14
C HIS A 18 19.73 -2.82 7.30
N ILE A 19 20.88 -2.52 6.67
CA ILE A 19 21.07 -1.28 5.90
C ILE A 19 20.10 -1.24 4.72
N GLY A 20 19.98 -2.37 4.00
CA GLY A 20 19.07 -2.49 2.87
C GLY A 20 17.60 -2.41 3.28
N MET A 21 17.23 -3.05 4.40
CA MET A 21 15.87 -3.00 4.93
C MET A 21 15.47 -1.60 5.39
N LYS A 22 16.37 -0.91 6.11
CA LYS A 22 16.14 0.45 6.58
C LYS A 22 15.90 1.40 5.40
N LEU A 23 16.78 1.38 4.42
CA LEU A 23 16.65 2.22 3.22
C LEU A 23 15.37 1.91 2.44
N ALA A 24 15.02 0.64 2.27
CA ALA A 24 13.77 0.25 1.62
C ALA A 24 12.54 0.82 2.36
N ARG A 25 12.56 0.78 3.70
CA ARG A 25 11.48 1.34 4.52
C ARG A 25 11.41 2.86 4.45
N GLU A 26 12.54 3.55 4.45
CA GLU A 26 12.61 5.00 4.31
C GLU A 26 11.99 5.45 2.97
N ILE A 27 12.40 4.81 1.86
CA ILE A 27 11.85 5.06 0.52
C ILE A 27 10.33 4.83 0.51
N ALA A 28 9.89 3.70 1.03
CA ALA A 28 8.48 3.36 1.05
C ALA A 28 7.65 4.33 1.91
N THR A 29 8.19 4.75 3.06
CA THR A 29 7.52 5.70 3.96
C THR A 29 7.31 7.05 3.27
N VAL A 30 8.30 7.52 2.50
CA VAL A 30 8.17 8.76 1.71
C VAL A 30 7.00 8.66 0.73
N THR A 31 6.80 7.50 0.09
CA THR A 31 5.74 7.30 -0.91
C THR A 31 4.36 7.04 -0.31
N TYR A 32 4.28 6.60 0.94
CA TYR A 32 2.99 6.34 1.60
C TYR A 32 2.26 7.62 2.01
N ARG A 33 2.97 8.73 2.10
CA ARG A 33 2.46 10.02 2.58
C ARG A 33 2.57 11.10 1.51
N SER A 34 1.76 12.14 1.64
CA SER A 34 1.73 13.21 0.64
C SER A 34 2.83 14.26 0.88
N GLY A 35 3.30 14.88 -0.19
CA GLY A 35 4.21 16.02 -0.14
C GLY A 35 3.70 17.18 0.75
N PRO A 36 2.43 17.61 0.62
CA PRO A 36 1.84 18.61 1.49
C PRO A 36 1.91 18.25 2.98
N GLU A 37 1.67 16.99 3.35
CA GLU A 37 1.78 16.54 4.74
C GLU A 37 3.22 16.64 5.24
N TRP A 38 4.21 16.22 4.43
CA TRP A 38 5.63 16.33 4.79
C TRP A 38 6.06 17.77 5.06
N GLU A 39 5.65 18.71 4.20
CA GLU A 39 5.95 20.13 4.36
C GLU A 39 5.28 20.70 5.61
N GLN A 40 3.99 20.40 5.83
CA GLN A 40 3.27 20.87 7.01
C GLN A 40 3.88 20.36 8.32
N ARG A 41 4.31 19.10 8.35
CA ARG A 41 4.79 18.44 9.56
C ARG A 41 6.24 18.77 9.90
N PHE A 42 7.11 18.88 8.90
CA PHE A 42 8.55 19.04 9.10
C PHE A 42 9.12 20.29 8.43
N GLY A 43 8.70 20.60 7.20
CA GLY A 43 9.28 21.67 6.39
C GLY A 43 10.81 21.63 6.43
N ARG A 44 11.43 22.77 6.78
CA ARG A 44 12.89 22.91 6.91
C ARG A 44 13.40 22.84 8.36
N LEU A 45 12.63 22.25 9.27
CA LEU A 45 13.02 22.19 10.69
C LEU A 45 14.24 21.30 10.88
N ARG A 46 15.31 21.89 11.43
CA ARG A 46 16.51 21.14 11.84
C ARG A 46 16.26 20.38 13.15
N ALA A 47 16.88 19.21 13.29
CA ALA A 47 16.87 18.43 14.54
C ALA A 47 17.57 19.20 15.67
N ASP A 48 18.68 19.87 15.35
CA ASP A 48 19.40 20.78 16.25
C ASP A 48 19.90 22.00 15.47
N SER A 49 19.21 23.13 15.64
CA SER A 49 19.54 24.38 14.93
C SER A 49 20.83 25.04 15.41
N THR A 50 21.38 24.62 16.55
CA THR A 50 22.59 25.21 17.14
C THR A 50 23.87 24.65 16.55
N LYS A 51 23.81 23.48 15.92
CA LYS A 51 24.96 22.81 15.29
C LYS A 51 25.18 23.29 13.86
N PRO A 52 26.43 23.31 13.36
CA PRO A 52 26.67 23.52 11.93
C PRO A 52 26.03 22.40 11.09
N PRO A 53 25.62 22.67 9.83
CA PRO A 53 25.13 21.64 8.92
C PRO A 53 26.17 20.54 8.70
N ALA A 54 25.70 19.29 8.55
CA ALA A 54 26.55 18.11 8.36
C ALA A 54 26.02 17.24 7.21
N LEU A 55 26.86 16.33 6.70
CA LEU A 55 26.48 15.32 5.69
C LEU A 55 25.86 14.06 6.32
N CYS A 56 25.27 14.21 7.50
CA CYS A 56 24.49 13.20 8.21
C CYS A 56 23.10 13.78 8.53
N PRO A 57 22.13 12.98 9.03
CA PRO A 57 20.79 13.48 9.34
C PRO A 57 20.82 14.77 10.19
N ASP A 58 20.27 15.84 9.63
CA ASP A 58 20.28 17.21 10.18
C ASP A 58 18.87 17.80 10.29
N PHE A 59 17.92 17.32 9.47
CA PHE A 59 16.53 17.72 9.49
C PHE A 59 15.66 16.75 10.30
N LYS A 60 14.57 17.27 10.88
CA LYS A 60 13.63 16.45 11.66
C LYS A 60 12.99 15.34 10.83
N ILE A 61 12.76 15.57 9.53
CA ILE A 61 12.24 14.54 8.61
C ILE A 61 13.22 13.38 8.46
N GLU A 62 14.52 13.66 8.38
CA GLU A 62 15.55 12.62 8.27
C GLU A 62 15.60 11.79 9.55
N THR A 63 15.55 12.43 10.73
CA THR A 63 15.47 11.71 12.01
C THR A 63 14.19 10.87 12.12
N TYR A 64 13.06 11.36 11.58
CA TYR A 64 11.81 10.61 11.59
C TYR A 64 11.87 9.37 10.69
N LEU A 65 12.40 9.51 9.47
CA LEU A 65 12.56 8.40 8.53
C LEU A 65 13.57 7.37 9.06
N ASP A 66 14.67 7.83 9.63
CA ASP A 66 15.70 7.01 10.29
C ASP A 66 15.07 6.14 11.39
N HIS A 67 14.31 6.76 12.30
CA HIS A 67 13.62 6.06 13.37
C HIS A 67 12.58 5.04 12.85
N ALA A 68 11.80 5.41 11.83
CA ALA A 68 10.81 4.54 11.22
C ALA A 68 11.46 3.32 10.55
N GLY A 69 12.59 3.53 9.87
CA GLY A 69 13.38 2.48 9.23
C GLY A 69 14.02 1.55 10.26
N GLU A 70 14.65 2.08 11.31
CA GLU A 70 15.27 1.31 12.39
C GLU A 70 14.25 0.39 13.09
N LYS A 71 13.10 0.95 13.47
CA LYS A 71 12.04 0.17 14.12
C LYS A 71 11.59 -0.99 13.24
N TRP A 72 11.37 -0.74 11.95
CA TRP A 72 10.85 -1.74 11.02
C TRP A 72 11.82 -2.90 10.79
N CYS A 73 13.13 -2.64 10.79
CA CYS A 73 14.16 -3.68 10.67
C CYS A 73 14.13 -4.72 11.79
N LEU A 74 13.52 -4.38 12.94
CA LEU A 74 13.38 -5.29 14.09
C LEU A 74 12.09 -6.11 14.04
N GLU A 75 11.11 -5.69 13.24
CA GLU A 75 9.74 -6.23 13.24
C GLU A 75 9.41 -7.02 11.96
N TYR A 76 10.23 -6.90 10.91
CA TYR A 76 9.95 -7.50 9.60
C TYR A 76 11.13 -8.33 9.07
N ASP A 77 10.82 -9.32 8.23
CA ASP A 77 11.83 -10.17 7.59
C ASP A 77 12.14 -9.69 6.16
N ALA A 78 13.42 -9.66 5.79
CA ALA A 78 13.88 -9.17 4.48
C ALA A 78 13.40 -10.06 3.32
N ASN A 79 13.40 -11.38 3.48
CA ASN A 79 12.90 -12.28 2.44
C ASN A 79 11.39 -12.13 2.30
N SER A 80 10.63 -12.08 3.41
CA SER A 80 9.19 -11.80 3.36
C SER A 80 8.87 -10.51 2.61
N LEU A 81 9.61 -9.43 2.87
CA LEU A 81 9.47 -8.17 2.12
C LEU A 81 9.64 -8.39 0.62
N LEU A 82 10.71 -9.07 0.19
CA LEU A 82 11.00 -9.29 -1.23
C LEU A 82 9.90 -10.09 -1.91
N TYR A 83 9.40 -11.15 -1.26
CA TYR A 83 8.34 -11.99 -1.82
C TYR A 83 7.02 -11.24 -1.94
N ILE A 84 6.61 -10.49 -0.90
CA ILE A 84 5.37 -9.72 -0.91
C ILE A 84 5.46 -8.57 -1.93
N SER A 85 6.54 -7.80 -1.90
CA SER A 85 6.78 -6.71 -2.85
C SER A 85 6.76 -7.23 -4.29
N LYS A 86 7.43 -8.36 -4.57
CA LYS A 86 7.43 -8.93 -5.91
C LYS A 86 6.05 -9.45 -6.33
N ALA A 87 5.27 -10.00 -5.39
CA ALA A 87 3.91 -10.43 -5.66
C ALA A 87 3.00 -9.24 -6.00
N MET A 88 3.17 -8.09 -5.32
CA MET A 88 2.45 -6.86 -5.65
C MET A 88 2.80 -6.36 -7.06
N ASP A 89 4.10 -6.31 -7.42
CA ASP A 89 4.54 -5.86 -8.75
C ASP A 89 4.07 -6.77 -9.90
N LEU A 90 3.91 -8.07 -9.63
CA LEU A 90 3.48 -9.06 -10.61
C LEU A 90 1.97 -9.19 -10.70
N PHE A 91 1.22 -8.54 -9.82
CA PHE A 91 -0.23 -8.63 -9.81
C PHE A 91 -0.82 -7.92 -11.04
N ASP A 92 -1.61 -8.67 -11.80
CA ASP A 92 -2.30 -8.17 -12.98
C ASP A 92 -3.71 -8.77 -13.05
N LEU A 93 -4.72 -7.90 -13.14
CA LEU A 93 -6.14 -8.25 -13.30
C LEU A 93 -6.66 -7.99 -14.72
N SER A 94 -5.77 -7.71 -15.68
CA SER A 94 -6.11 -7.50 -17.08
C SER A 94 -6.91 -8.67 -17.66
N GLU A 95 -7.70 -8.37 -18.70
CA GLU A 95 -8.58 -9.34 -19.35
C GLU A 95 -7.82 -10.60 -19.83
N GLY A 96 -6.59 -10.44 -20.32
CA GLY A 96 -5.74 -11.56 -20.75
C GLY A 96 -5.41 -12.51 -19.59
N VAL A 97 -4.99 -11.97 -18.46
CA VAL A 97 -4.71 -12.77 -17.25
C VAL A 97 -5.99 -13.40 -16.69
N GLN A 98 -7.13 -12.71 -16.77
CA GLN A 98 -8.41 -13.27 -16.37
C GLN A 98 -8.87 -14.42 -17.27
N LYS A 99 -8.70 -14.32 -18.59
CA LYS A 99 -9.00 -15.41 -19.53
C LYS A 99 -8.15 -16.63 -19.22
N ASP A 100 -6.84 -16.44 -19.00
CA ASP A 100 -5.94 -17.53 -18.62
C ASP A 100 -6.28 -18.11 -17.24
N ALA A 101 -6.71 -17.28 -16.29
CA ALA A 101 -7.19 -17.74 -14.98
C ALA A 101 -8.50 -18.51 -15.10
N ARG A 102 -9.44 -18.10 -15.97
CA ARG A 102 -10.69 -18.81 -16.25
C ARG A 102 -10.42 -20.15 -16.91
N VAL A 103 -9.58 -20.22 -17.94
CA VAL A 103 -9.17 -21.48 -18.58
C VAL A 103 -8.52 -22.43 -17.56
N ARG A 104 -7.62 -21.91 -16.70
CA ARG A 104 -7.05 -22.69 -15.59
C ARG A 104 -8.14 -23.15 -14.62
N ARG A 105 -9.03 -22.26 -14.18
CA ARG A 105 -10.15 -22.60 -13.28
C ARG A 105 -11.06 -23.63 -13.90
N GLU A 106 -11.45 -23.53 -15.17
CA GLU A 106 -12.26 -24.54 -15.88
C GLU A 106 -11.53 -25.88 -15.97
N THR A 107 -10.22 -25.87 -16.20
CA THR A 107 -9.38 -27.08 -16.17
C THR A 107 -9.33 -27.72 -14.77
N TYR A 108 -9.35 -26.91 -13.70
CA TYR A 108 -9.37 -27.37 -12.31
C TYR A 108 -10.79 -27.56 -11.72
N ALA A 109 -11.84 -27.02 -12.36
CA ALA A 109 -13.24 -27.01 -11.93
C ALA A 109 -13.94 -28.36 -12.11
N LEU A 110 -13.30 -29.33 -12.77
CA LEU A 110 -13.69 -30.74 -12.66
C LEU A 110 -13.51 -31.31 -11.23
N ARG A 111 -13.02 -30.52 -10.25
CA ARG A 111 -12.80 -30.98 -8.86
C ARG A 111 -13.35 -30.11 -7.72
N ARG A 112 -13.87 -28.90 -7.93
CA ARG A 112 -14.62 -28.14 -6.90
C ARG A 112 -15.66 -27.22 -7.52
N GLY A 113 -16.88 -27.27 -6.98
CA GLY A 113 -17.98 -26.37 -7.30
C GLY A 113 -17.58 -24.92 -7.06
N GLY A 114 -17.87 -24.07 -8.04
CA GLY A 114 -17.50 -22.66 -8.04
C GLY A 114 -18.37 -21.82 -7.11
N ASP A 115 -17.77 -20.74 -6.62
CA ASP A 115 -18.40 -19.71 -5.80
C ASP A 115 -19.45 -18.94 -6.61
N VAL A 116 -20.66 -19.48 -6.64
CA VAL A 116 -21.87 -18.76 -7.03
C VAL A 116 -22.82 -18.91 -5.86
N ASP A 117 -23.16 -17.82 -5.19
CA ASP A 117 -24.25 -17.82 -4.22
C ASP A 117 -25.52 -18.33 -4.89
N GLU A 118 -26.36 -19.06 -4.15
CA GLU A 118 -27.54 -19.82 -4.64
C GLU A 118 -28.59 -18.98 -5.40
N GLY A 119 -28.41 -17.65 -5.53
CA GLY A 119 -29.31 -16.71 -6.21
C GLY A 119 -28.71 -15.93 -7.39
N GLY A 120 -27.43 -16.10 -7.75
CA GLY A 120 -26.82 -15.42 -8.92
C GLY A 120 -26.69 -13.89 -8.80
N GLN A 121 -26.71 -13.33 -7.59
CA GLN A 121 -26.65 -11.89 -7.34
C GLN A 121 -25.23 -11.45 -6.96
N TYR A 122 -24.76 -10.31 -7.50
CA TYR A 122 -23.45 -9.76 -7.15
C TYR A 122 -23.42 -9.20 -5.73
N HIS A 123 -22.30 -9.43 -5.01
CA HIS A 123 -22.05 -8.83 -3.70
C HIS A 123 -21.96 -7.30 -3.80
N LYS A 124 -22.39 -6.62 -2.72
CA LYS A 124 -22.15 -5.18 -2.55
C LYS A 124 -20.64 -4.93 -2.46
N VAL A 125 -20.15 -3.90 -3.14
CA VAL A 125 -18.73 -3.51 -3.12
C VAL A 125 -18.59 -2.04 -2.78
N LEU A 126 -17.71 -1.73 -1.84
CA LEU A 126 -17.29 -0.37 -1.53
C LEU A 126 -15.89 -0.13 -2.09
N VAL A 127 -15.73 0.91 -2.90
CA VAL A 127 -14.44 1.36 -3.41
C VAL A 127 -14.16 2.76 -2.85
N ILE A 128 -13.00 2.94 -2.22
CA ILE A 128 -12.56 4.21 -1.68
C ILE A 128 -11.25 4.62 -2.36
N GLY A 129 -11.23 5.79 -3.00
CA GLY A 129 -10.03 6.43 -3.54
C GLY A 129 -9.60 7.63 -2.69
N VAL A 130 -8.32 7.97 -2.73
CA VAL A 130 -7.77 9.14 -2.04
C VAL A 130 -6.96 9.97 -3.03
N ALA A 131 -7.31 11.25 -3.18
CA ALA A 131 -6.68 12.13 -4.17
C ALA A 131 -5.20 12.37 -3.89
N SER A 132 -4.80 12.39 -2.62
CA SER A 132 -3.41 12.60 -2.20
C SER A 132 -2.53 11.34 -2.30
N ASP A 133 -3.09 10.17 -2.65
CA ASP A 133 -2.34 8.93 -2.85
C ASP A 133 -1.56 8.97 -4.18
N ILE A 134 -0.23 8.83 -4.08
CA ILE A 134 0.67 8.79 -5.23
C ILE A 134 1.12 7.36 -5.58
N LEU A 135 0.92 6.40 -4.67
CA LEU A 135 1.30 5.00 -4.85
C LEU A 135 0.21 4.23 -5.60
N PHE A 136 -1.06 4.44 -5.22
CA PHE A 136 -2.23 3.92 -5.90
C PHE A 136 -3.23 5.05 -6.17
N PRO A 137 -2.99 5.88 -7.20
CA PRO A 137 -3.73 7.11 -7.37
C PRO A 137 -5.22 6.89 -7.63
N ALA A 138 -6.05 7.84 -7.20
CA ALA A 138 -7.53 7.77 -7.24
C ALA A 138 -8.14 7.27 -8.56
N TRP A 139 -7.50 7.53 -9.71
CA TRP A 139 -7.97 7.04 -11.00
C TRP A 139 -7.92 5.51 -11.12
N GLN A 140 -6.99 4.82 -10.45
CA GLN A 140 -6.96 3.36 -10.40
C GLN A 140 -8.15 2.79 -9.63
N GLN A 141 -8.65 3.49 -8.60
CA GLN A 141 -9.88 3.08 -7.91
C GLN A 141 -11.12 3.27 -8.80
N ARG A 142 -11.14 4.32 -9.64
CA ARG A 142 -12.17 4.48 -10.67
C ARG A 142 -12.13 3.34 -11.70
N GLU A 143 -10.93 2.91 -12.13
CA GLU A 143 -10.78 1.74 -13.00
C GLU A 143 -11.36 0.46 -12.38
N ILE A 144 -11.21 0.25 -11.07
CA ILE A 144 -11.85 -0.87 -10.37
C ILE A 144 -13.39 -0.77 -10.46
N VAL A 145 -13.95 0.42 -10.25
CA VAL A 145 -15.40 0.66 -10.35
C VAL A 145 -15.91 0.37 -11.76
N ASP A 146 -15.22 0.87 -12.77
CA ASP A 146 -15.59 0.67 -14.17
C ASP A 146 -15.50 -0.82 -14.55
N ALA A 147 -14.44 -1.51 -14.15
CA ALA A 147 -14.29 -2.95 -14.39
C ALA A 147 -15.37 -3.80 -13.70
N LEU A 148 -15.80 -3.42 -12.49
CA LEU A 148 -16.88 -4.12 -11.78
C LEU A 148 -18.24 -3.90 -12.48
N LYS A 149 -18.50 -2.67 -12.97
CA LYS A 149 -19.71 -2.35 -13.76
C LYS A 149 -19.73 -3.08 -15.10
N GLU A 150 -18.61 -3.10 -15.82
CA GLU A 150 -18.47 -3.87 -17.06
C GLU A 150 -18.66 -5.38 -16.83
N GLY A 151 -18.28 -5.87 -15.65
CA GLY A 151 -18.58 -7.22 -15.18
C GLY A 151 -20.05 -7.48 -14.85
N GLY A 152 -20.91 -6.45 -14.86
CA GLY A 152 -22.34 -6.53 -14.56
C GLY A 152 -22.71 -6.33 -13.09
N ASN A 153 -21.77 -5.93 -12.23
CA ASN A 153 -22.07 -5.58 -10.85
C ASN A 153 -22.52 -4.12 -10.75
N GLU A 154 -23.79 -3.90 -10.42
CA GLU A 154 -24.35 -2.55 -10.20
C GLU A 154 -24.38 -2.16 -8.71
N ASN A 155 -24.06 -3.09 -7.79
CA ASN A 155 -24.11 -2.88 -6.33
C ASN A 155 -22.80 -2.26 -5.81
N ILE A 156 -22.38 -1.13 -6.38
CA ILE A 156 -21.09 -0.50 -6.08
C ILE A 156 -21.30 0.89 -5.47
N THR A 157 -20.74 1.12 -4.29
CA THR A 157 -20.59 2.45 -3.70
C THR A 157 -19.16 2.90 -3.93
N HIS A 158 -18.97 4.06 -4.58
CA HIS A 158 -17.66 4.65 -4.81
C HIS A 158 -17.53 6.00 -4.09
N VAL A 159 -16.50 6.14 -3.27
CA VAL A 159 -16.20 7.37 -2.53
C VAL A 159 -14.77 7.80 -2.84
N GLU A 160 -14.56 9.07 -3.10
CA GLU A 160 -13.23 9.64 -3.31
C GLU A 160 -12.99 10.76 -2.30
N LEU A 161 -11.92 10.65 -1.53
CA LEU A 161 -11.51 11.65 -0.55
C LEU A 161 -10.58 12.66 -1.22
N GLY A 162 -11.02 13.92 -1.29
CA GLY A 162 -10.22 15.03 -1.79
C GLY A 162 -9.05 15.39 -0.88
N GLU A 163 -8.10 16.16 -1.40
CA GLU A 163 -6.96 16.67 -0.62
C GLU A 163 -7.40 17.62 0.50
N ASP A 164 -8.56 18.26 0.36
CA ASP A 164 -9.20 19.08 1.40
C ASP A 164 -9.74 18.25 2.58
N VAL A 165 -9.90 16.94 2.38
CA VAL A 165 -10.42 16.00 3.38
C VAL A 165 -9.28 15.20 4.03
N SER A 166 -8.38 14.61 3.23
CA SER A 166 -7.22 13.87 3.73
C SER A 166 -5.96 14.11 2.91
N LEU A 167 -4.90 14.50 3.63
CA LEU A 167 -3.56 14.71 3.10
C LEU A 167 -2.61 13.55 3.43
N PHE A 168 -3.08 12.46 4.03
CA PHE A 168 -2.17 11.40 4.49
C PHE A 168 -1.66 10.49 3.37
N GLY A 169 -2.02 10.75 2.11
CA GLY A 169 -1.62 9.93 0.98
C GLY A 169 -2.19 8.52 1.08
N HIS A 170 -1.38 7.53 0.72
CA HIS A 170 -1.72 6.12 0.82
C HIS A 170 -2.09 5.70 2.25
N ASP A 171 -1.39 6.21 3.27
CA ASP A 171 -1.65 5.88 4.68
C ASP A 171 -3.02 6.40 5.19
N THR A 172 -3.81 7.11 4.37
CA THR A 172 -5.15 7.62 4.73
C THR A 172 -6.07 6.52 5.26
N PHE A 173 -6.07 5.30 4.70
CA PHE A 173 -6.93 4.22 5.19
C PHE A 173 -6.55 3.71 6.58
N LEU A 174 -5.34 4.00 7.05
CA LEU A 174 -4.87 3.67 8.40
C LEU A 174 -5.06 4.85 9.37
N LEU A 175 -4.91 6.08 8.88
CA LEU A 175 -4.84 7.28 9.73
C LEU A 175 -6.18 8.01 9.84
N ASP A 176 -6.96 8.08 8.77
CA ASP A 176 -8.23 8.82 8.72
C ASP A 176 -9.41 7.95 9.16
N THR A 177 -9.43 7.64 10.45
CA THR A 177 -10.50 6.83 11.06
C THR A 177 -11.87 7.50 11.04
N VAL A 178 -11.96 8.80 10.73
CA VAL A 178 -13.23 9.53 10.69
C VAL A 178 -13.85 9.43 9.31
N ASN A 179 -13.14 9.82 8.24
CA ASN A 179 -13.71 9.83 6.90
C ASN A 179 -13.76 8.41 6.32
N VAL A 180 -12.66 7.65 6.41
CA VAL A 180 -12.64 6.25 5.95
C VAL A 180 -13.51 5.39 6.86
N GLY A 181 -13.35 5.52 8.18
CA GLY A 181 -14.13 4.74 9.14
C GLY A 181 -15.63 5.05 9.09
N GLY A 182 -16.02 6.30 8.82
CA GLY A 182 -17.40 6.70 8.61
C GLY A 182 -18.03 5.99 7.41
N VAL A 183 -17.37 6.07 6.25
CA VAL A 183 -17.84 5.44 5.00
C VAL A 183 -17.92 3.92 5.14
N VAL A 184 -16.91 3.28 5.72
CA VAL A 184 -16.92 1.84 5.98
C VAL A 184 -18.04 1.47 6.97
N GLY A 185 -18.23 2.27 8.01
CA GLY A 185 -19.25 2.04 9.03
C GLY A 185 -20.68 2.20 8.51
N GLU A 186 -20.93 3.08 7.54
CA GLU A 186 -22.21 3.19 6.85
C GLU A 186 -22.46 1.99 5.95
N PHE A 187 -21.48 1.64 5.10
CA PHE A 187 -21.59 0.51 4.18
C PHE A 187 -21.87 -0.83 4.89
N LEU A 188 -21.27 -1.08 6.05
CA LEU A 188 -21.48 -2.31 6.81
C LEU A 188 -22.84 -2.40 7.53
N LYS A 189 -23.58 -1.29 7.64
CA LYS A 189 -24.91 -1.27 8.27
C LYS A 189 -26.04 -1.53 7.27
N GLU A 190 -25.77 -1.41 5.97
CA GLU A 190 -26.73 -1.62 4.88
C GLU A 190 -26.94 -3.09 4.51
#